data_AF-A0A1V6I1E3-F1
#
_entry.id   AF-A0A1V6I1E3-F1
#
_cell.length_a   1.000
_cell.length_b   1.000
_cell.length_c   1.000
_cell.angle_alpha   90.00
_cell.angle_beta   90.00
_cell.angle_gamma   90.00
#
_symmetry.space_group_name_H-M   'P 1'
#
loop_
_entity.id
_entity.type
_entity.pdbx_description
1 polymer ?
#
loop_
_entity_poly.entity_id
_entity_poly.type
_entity_poly.pdbx_seq_one_letter_code
_entity_poly.pdbx_strand_id
1 'polypeptide(L)'
;MNTIRCASKGIVFLALILLTACVKERTNYFSPENKDWITPYKIGDSFVMKDNNNISHSFTLQSNNYYFTESAGGILFFTTRRANTEYHFQEFTSNYSAKFSLSLTAAFYNDDEGDEIYIDLNDICFAYDLKNKTISRIYTPFGNLSNSTYEELDDNTQIKSTAEILDSYVVGNSNYSEVLHFEFKDFTEQWKDFTVKEIFVAKKYGLIKYVLNNNITFERE
;
A
#
# COMPACT_ATOMS: atom_id res chain seq x y z
N MET A 1 -46.08 40.18 32.76
CA MET A 1 -45.57 39.18 31.80
C MET A 1 -44.08 39.42 31.59
N ASN A 2 -43.22 38.56 32.13
CA ASN A 2 -41.77 38.66 31.92
C ASN A 2 -41.39 37.84 30.69
N THR A 3 -41.10 38.52 29.58
CA THR A 3 -40.44 37.91 28.42
C THR A 3 -39.00 37.55 28.80
N ILE A 4 -38.76 36.26 29.02
CA ILE A 4 -37.41 35.70 29.09
C ILE A 4 -36.82 35.81 27.68
N ARG A 5 -35.96 36.82 27.45
CA ARG A 5 -35.12 36.86 26.25
C ARG A 5 -34.02 35.81 26.43
N CYS A 6 -34.23 34.61 25.88
CA CYS A 6 -33.14 33.67 25.65
C CYS A 6 -32.12 34.35 24.73
N ALA A 7 -30.94 34.67 25.27
CA ALA A 7 -29.83 35.20 24.50
C ALA A 7 -29.33 34.10 23.54
N SER A 8 -29.84 34.10 22.31
CA SER A 8 -29.45 33.17 21.25
C SER A 8 -27.94 33.12 21.00
N LYS A 9 -27.24 34.23 21.28
CA LYS A 9 -25.77 34.32 21.21
C LYS A 9 -25.05 33.40 22.20
N GLY A 10 -25.61 33.16 23.39
CA GLY A 10 -25.01 32.27 24.40
C GLY A 10 -25.09 30.79 24.00
N ILE A 11 -26.19 30.38 23.36
CA ILE A 11 -26.39 29.00 22.88
C ILE A 11 -25.47 28.71 21.69
N VAL A 12 -25.31 29.66 20.76
CA VAL A 12 -24.38 29.53 19.62
C VAL A 12 -22.93 29.46 20.10
N PHE A 13 -22.54 30.26 21.10
CA PHE A 13 -21.18 30.24 21.66
C PHE A 13 -20.90 28.94 22.42
N LEU A 14 -21.88 28.42 23.18
CA LEU A 14 -21.77 27.14 23.87
C LEU A 14 -21.67 25.96 22.88
N ALA A 15 -22.44 25.98 21.79
CA ALA A 15 -22.37 24.98 20.73
C ALA A 15 -21.02 25.02 19.99
N LEU A 16 -20.46 26.21 19.76
CA LEU A 16 -19.13 26.39 19.16
C LEU A 16 -18.02 25.84 20.08
N ILE A 17 -18.11 26.09 21.40
CA ILE A 17 -17.17 25.56 22.39
C ILE A 17 -17.30 24.03 22.49
N LEU A 18 -18.52 23.49 22.49
CA LEU A 18 -18.77 22.05 22.51
C LEU A 18 -18.22 21.34 21.26
N LEU A 19 -18.26 21.98 20.09
CA LEU A 19 -17.67 21.48 18.85
C LEU A 19 -16.13 21.43 18.90
N THR A 20 -15.49 22.37 19.63
CA THR A 20 -14.02 22.36 19.83
C THR A 20 -13.55 21.41 20.93
N ALA A 21 -14.43 21.01 21.86
CA ALA A 21 -14.06 20.30 23.08
C ALA A 21 -13.93 18.78 22.91
N CYS A 22 -14.29 18.21 21.76
CA CYS A 22 -14.30 16.76 21.57
C CYS A 22 -13.65 16.36 20.24
N VAL A 23 -12.35 16.60 20.13
CA VAL A 23 -11.55 15.99 19.06
C VAL A 23 -11.50 14.49 19.32
N LYS A 24 -12.15 13.69 18.47
CA LYS A 24 -12.07 12.23 18.56
C LYS A 24 -10.71 11.80 18.01
N GLU A 25 -9.82 11.37 18.90
CA GLU A 25 -8.53 10.78 18.53
C GLU A 25 -8.66 9.26 18.39
N ARG A 26 -8.00 8.70 17.39
CA ARG A 26 -7.92 7.25 17.17
C ARG A 26 -6.51 6.91 16.72
N THR A 27 -6.01 5.78 17.19
CA THR A 27 -4.81 5.15 16.65
C THR A 27 -5.22 3.87 15.94
N ASN A 28 -4.87 3.75 14.67
CA ASN A 28 -5.09 2.54 13.88
C ASN A 28 -3.78 1.78 13.82
N TYR A 29 -3.84 0.50 14.16
CA TYR A 29 -2.72 -0.42 14.14
C TYR A 29 -2.94 -1.45 13.04
N PHE A 30 -1.85 -2.05 12.55
CA PHE A 30 -1.93 -3.21 11.69
C PHE A 30 -2.69 -4.35 12.39
N SER A 31 -3.49 -5.05 11.60
CA SER A 31 -4.05 -6.33 12.03
C SER A 31 -2.90 -7.30 12.31
N PRO A 32 -2.92 -8.06 13.43
CA PRO A 32 -1.80 -8.92 13.83
C PRO A 32 -1.29 -9.86 12.73
N GLU A 33 -2.19 -10.43 11.94
CA GLU A 33 -1.94 -11.34 10.82
C GLU A 33 -1.21 -10.69 9.63
N ASN A 34 -1.27 -9.37 9.52
CA ASN A 34 -0.70 -8.61 8.41
C ASN A 34 0.72 -8.09 8.69
N LYS A 35 1.15 -8.11 9.95
CA LYS A 35 2.51 -7.69 10.33
C LYS A 35 3.60 -8.52 9.65
N ASP A 36 3.30 -9.76 9.33
CA ASP A 36 4.20 -10.67 8.64
C ASP A 36 4.45 -10.28 7.17
N TRP A 37 3.72 -9.32 6.59
CA TRP A 37 4.05 -8.73 5.28
C TRP A 37 5.29 -7.84 5.33
N ILE A 38 5.63 -7.30 6.51
CA ILE A 38 6.88 -6.58 6.74
C ILE A 38 8.02 -7.57 6.91
N THR A 39 9.11 -7.33 6.20
CA THR A 39 10.29 -8.20 6.26
C THR A 39 11.13 -7.91 7.50
N PRO A 40 11.81 -8.92 8.09
CA PRO A 40 12.64 -8.73 9.28
C PRO A 40 14.02 -8.10 8.99
N TYR A 41 14.26 -7.66 7.75
CA TYR A 41 15.53 -7.09 7.32
C TYR A 41 15.87 -5.79 8.05
N LYS A 42 17.16 -5.62 8.34
CA LYS A 42 17.77 -4.40 8.85
C LYS A 42 18.47 -3.65 7.72
N ILE A 43 18.69 -2.35 7.91
CA ILE A 43 19.40 -1.53 6.93
C ILE A 43 20.78 -2.15 6.67
N GLY A 44 21.12 -2.33 5.40
CA GLY A 44 22.35 -3.00 4.96
C GLY A 44 22.23 -4.51 4.76
N ASP A 45 21.18 -5.16 5.25
CA ASP A 45 20.93 -6.56 4.90
C ASP A 45 20.56 -6.67 3.41
N SER A 46 20.81 -7.84 2.83
CA SER A 46 20.56 -8.07 1.40
C SER A 46 20.01 -9.45 1.10
N PHE A 47 19.40 -9.58 -0.06
CA PHE A 47 19.03 -10.86 -0.66
C PHE A 47 19.39 -10.88 -2.15
N VAL A 48 19.62 -12.07 -2.68
CA VAL A 48 20.02 -12.26 -4.07
C VAL A 48 18.82 -12.78 -4.87
N MET A 49 18.62 -12.19 -6.04
CA MET A 49 17.79 -12.73 -7.10
C MET A 49 18.66 -13.05 -8.30
N LYS A 50 18.32 -14.11 -9.03
CA LYS A 50 19.05 -14.53 -10.21
C LYS A 50 18.10 -14.60 -11.39
N ASP A 51 18.55 -14.04 -12.52
CA ASP A 51 17.80 -14.12 -13.76
C ASP A 51 17.97 -15.48 -14.45
N ASN A 52 17.13 -15.77 -15.44
CA ASN A 52 17.23 -16.97 -16.26
C ASN A 52 18.48 -17.01 -17.18
N ASN A 53 19.29 -15.95 -17.22
CA ASN A 53 20.62 -15.92 -17.87
C ASN A 53 21.76 -16.14 -16.87
N ASN A 54 21.47 -16.46 -15.61
CA ASN A 54 22.40 -16.62 -14.50
C ASN A 54 23.08 -15.34 -14.00
N ILE A 55 22.50 -14.17 -14.24
CA ILE A 55 22.97 -12.88 -13.70
C ILE A 55 22.34 -12.66 -12.32
N SER A 56 23.20 -12.49 -11.30
CA SER A 56 22.78 -12.25 -9.93
C SER A 56 22.63 -10.76 -9.61
N HIS A 57 21.49 -10.40 -9.06
CA HIS A 57 21.12 -9.08 -8.59
C HIS A 57 20.99 -9.12 -7.07
N SER A 58 21.87 -8.39 -6.37
CA SER A 58 21.79 -8.27 -4.91
C SER A 58 20.99 -7.04 -4.55
N PHE A 59 19.87 -7.22 -3.86
CA PHE A 59 18.99 -6.17 -3.34
C PHE A 59 19.33 -5.89 -1.88
N THR A 60 19.81 -4.68 -1.61
CA THR A 60 20.19 -4.24 -0.25
C THR A 60 19.17 -3.26 0.29
N LEU A 61 18.72 -3.47 1.52
CA LEU A 61 17.80 -2.56 2.21
C LEU A 61 18.47 -1.21 2.47
N GLN A 62 17.90 -0.15 1.89
CA GLN A 62 18.37 1.24 2.03
C GLN A 62 17.55 2.01 3.06
N SER A 63 16.22 1.81 3.05
CA SER A 63 15.28 2.54 3.89
C SER A 63 14.40 1.58 4.66
N ASN A 64 14.21 1.82 5.95
CA ASN A 64 13.33 1.05 6.82
C ASN A 64 12.66 1.99 7.82
N ASN A 65 11.53 2.57 7.41
CA ASN A 65 10.85 3.63 8.15
C ASN A 65 9.58 3.09 8.79
N TYR A 66 9.43 3.34 10.09
CA TYR A 66 8.24 3.01 10.86
C TYR A 66 7.76 4.24 11.60
N TYR A 67 6.52 4.67 11.35
CA TYR A 67 5.93 5.85 11.97
C TYR A 67 4.41 5.81 11.91
N PHE A 68 3.76 6.78 12.56
CA PHE A 68 2.31 6.98 12.47
C PHE A 68 2.03 8.17 11.56
N THR A 69 1.18 7.95 10.55
CA THR A 69 0.68 9.01 9.67
C THR A 69 -0.49 9.71 10.36
N GLU A 70 -0.38 11.03 10.55
CA GLU A 70 -1.45 11.82 11.16
C GLU A 70 -2.42 12.34 10.09
N SER A 71 -3.71 12.18 10.32
CA SER A 71 -4.77 12.76 9.51
C SER A 71 -5.78 13.47 10.39
N ALA A 72 -6.33 14.59 9.90
CA ALA A 72 -7.31 15.40 10.63
C ALA A 72 -8.54 15.63 9.75
N GLY A 73 -9.71 15.36 10.32
CA GLY A 73 -11.01 15.62 9.71
C GLY A 73 -11.77 16.68 10.49
N GLY A 74 -12.53 17.51 9.79
CA GLY A 74 -13.20 18.66 10.41
C GLY A 74 -14.52 19.02 9.75
N ILE A 75 -15.30 19.82 10.48
CA ILE A 75 -16.52 20.47 9.97
C ILE A 75 -16.28 21.98 10.12
N LEU A 76 -16.53 22.75 9.05
CA LEU A 76 -16.44 24.22 9.08
C LEU A 76 -15.12 24.74 9.67
N PHE A 77 -13.98 24.26 9.15
CA PHE A 77 -12.62 24.62 9.60
C PHE A 77 -12.26 24.20 11.04
N PHE A 78 -13.16 23.54 11.78
CA PHE A 78 -12.87 22.96 13.09
C PHE A 78 -12.46 21.50 12.95
N THR A 79 -11.28 21.15 13.43
CA THR A 79 -10.86 19.75 13.57
C THR A 79 -11.76 19.06 14.60
N THR A 80 -12.49 18.04 14.17
CA THR A 80 -13.38 17.25 15.03
C THR A 80 -12.86 15.84 15.22
N ARG A 81 -11.93 15.39 14.38
CA ARG A 81 -11.39 14.03 14.35
C ARG A 81 -9.90 14.07 14.02
N ARG A 82 -9.11 13.25 14.69
CA ARG A 82 -7.72 12.95 14.35
C ARG A 82 -7.53 11.43 14.30
N ALA A 83 -6.79 10.95 13.31
CA ALA A 83 -6.38 9.56 13.23
C ALA A 83 -4.87 9.47 13.02
N ASN A 84 -4.24 8.63 13.82
CA ASN A 84 -2.84 8.25 13.70
C ASN A 84 -2.81 6.82 13.15
N THR A 85 -2.36 6.65 11.92
CA THR A 85 -2.40 5.35 11.24
C THR A 85 -0.99 4.78 11.14
N GLU A 86 -0.80 3.58 11.70
CA GLU A 86 0.47 2.85 11.64
C GLU A 86 0.91 2.65 10.19
N TYR A 87 2.17 2.94 9.91
CA TYR A 87 2.77 2.85 8.59
C TYR A 87 4.20 2.32 8.68
N HIS A 88 4.53 1.39 7.78
CA HIS A 88 5.88 0.83 7.67
C HIS A 88 6.27 0.80 6.21
N PHE A 89 7.43 1.35 5.87
CA PHE A 89 8.01 1.34 4.52
C PHE A 89 9.42 0.74 4.50
N GLN A 90 9.66 -0.14 3.54
CA GLN A 90 10.95 -0.76 3.26
C GLN A 90 11.32 -0.54 1.81
N GLU A 91 12.56 -0.12 1.55
CA GLU A 91 13.09 0.08 0.21
C GLU A 91 14.41 -0.66 0.04
N PHE A 92 14.49 -1.43 -1.04
CA PHE A 92 15.65 -2.18 -1.46
C PHE A 92 16.13 -1.66 -2.81
N THR A 93 17.44 -1.50 -2.95
CA THR A 93 18.06 -1.15 -4.23
C THR A 93 19.03 -2.25 -4.63
N SER A 94 18.98 -2.65 -5.90
CA SER A 94 19.91 -3.63 -6.45
C SER A 94 21.22 -3.00 -6.89
N ASN A 95 22.26 -3.82 -7.02
CA ASN A 95 23.54 -3.47 -7.66
C ASN A 95 23.41 -3.09 -9.15
N TYR A 96 22.25 -3.30 -9.77
CA TYR A 96 21.92 -2.89 -11.14
C TYR A 96 20.85 -1.78 -11.18
N SER A 97 20.70 -1.02 -10.09
CA SER A 97 19.78 0.12 -9.98
C SER A 97 18.28 -0.20 -10.06
N ALA A 98 17.89 -1.47 -10.15
CA ALA A 98 16.51 -1.87 -9.92
C ALA A 98 16.10 -1.55 -8.47
N LYS A 99 14.87 -1.07 -8.28
CA LYS A 99 14.32 -0.68 -6.98
C LYS A 99 13.10 -1.50 -6.67
N PHE A 100 13.04 -2.01 -5.44
CA PHE A 100 11.87 -2.67 -4.88
C PHE A 100 11.50 -1.95 -3.59
N SER A 101 10.25 -1.52 -3.45
CA SER A 101 9.75 -1.04 -2.18
C SER A 101 8.44 -1.71 -1.81
N LEU A 102 8.23 -1.82 -0.51
CA LEU A 102 7.03 -2.36 0.10
C LEU A 102 6.64 -1.46 1.26
N SER A 103 5.38 -1.07 1.32
CA SER A 103 4.80 -0.51 2.53
C SER A 103 3.51 -1.20 2.93
N LEU A 104 3.25 -1.14 4.24
CA LEU A 104 1.99 -1.54 4.86
C LEU A 104 1.41 -0.31 5.55
N THR A 105 0.15 -0.03 5.27
CA THR A 105 -0.62 1.03 5.91
C THR A 105 -1.79 0.40 6.65
N ALA A 106 -1.98 0.73 7.93
CA ALA A 106 -3.12 0.22 8.68
C ALA A 106 -4.44 0.74 8.09
N ALA A 107 -5.49 -0.09 8.17
CA ALA A 107 -6.82 0.27 7.68
C ALA A 107 -7.30 1.63 8.22
N PHE A 108 -7.91 2.43 7.34
CA PHE A 108 -8.41 3.76 7.68
C PHE A 108 -9.80 3.72 8.34
N TYR A 109 -10.44 4.87 8.42
CA TYR A 109 -11.56 5.22 9.31
C TYR A 109 -12.78 4.26 9.29
N ASN A 110 -12.98 3.49 8.23
CA ASN A 110 -14.21 2.74 7.99
C ASN A 110 -13.96 1.24 8.09
N ASP A 111 -14.92 0.52 8.68
CA ASP A 111 -14.94 -0.95 8.77
C ASP A 111 -15.10 -1.62 7.39
N ASP A 112 -14.91 -0.91 6.29
CA ASP A 112 -15.06 -1.38 4.92
C ASP A 112 -13.71 -1.61 4.22
N GLU A 113 -12.60 -1.11 4.77
CA GLU A 113 -11.25 -1.25 4.20
C GLU A 113 -10.34 -2.11 5.09
N GLY A 114 -9.37 -2.77 4.47
CA GLY A 114 -8.32 -3.53 5.15
C GLY A 114 -7.02 -2.77 5.31
N ASP A 115 -6.03 -3.40 5.94
CA ASP A 115 -4.65 -2.92 5.82
C ASP A 115 -4.24 -2.97 4.34
N GLU A 116 -3.54 -1.95 3.87
CA GLU A 116 -3.16 -1.81 2.47
C GLU A 116 -1.67 -2.10 2.30
N ILE A 117 -1.34 -3.04 1.41
CA ILE A 117 0.02 -3.25 0.92
C ILE A 117 0.21 -2.37 -0.30
N TYR A 118 1.29 -1.60 -0.33
CA TYR A 118 1.75 -0.92 -1.53
C TYR A 118 3.10 -1.49 -1.95
N ILE A 119 3.23 -1.85 -3.21
CA ILE A 119 4.46 -2.39 -3.81
C ILE A 119 4.86 -1.50 -4.98
N ASP A 120 6.15 -1.21 -5.08
CA ASP A 120 6.80 -0.60 -6.25
C ASP A 120 7.95 -1.50 -6.68
N LEU A 121 7.95 -1.89 -7.95
CA LEU A 121 9.10 -2.53 -8.59
C LEU A 121 9.40 -1.83 -9.92
N ASN A 122 10.51 -1.09 -9.96
CA ASN A 122 10.95 -0.33 -11.14
C ASN A 122 9.83 0.55 -11.73
N ASP A 123 9.20 1.35 -10.88
CA ASP A 123 8.12 2.29 -11.22
C ASP A 123 6.78 1.62 -11.58
N ILE A 124 6.67 0.29 -11.53
CA ILE A 124 5.38 -0.40 -11.58
C ILE A 124 4.87 -0.55 -10.16
N CYS A 125 3.88 0.29 -9.84
CA CYS A 125 3.32 0.38 -8.50
C CYS A 125 1.87 -0.07 -8.44
N PHE A 126 1.52 -0.80 -7.39
CA PHE A 126 0.12 -1.11 -7.09
C PHE A 126 -0.11 -1.13 -5.58
N ALA A 127 -1.35 -0.84 -5.18
CA ALA A 127 -1.80 -1.05 -3.82
C ALA A 127 -2.93 -2.07 -3.75
N TYR A 128 -2.90 -2.89 -2.71
CA TYR A 128 -3.77 -4.04 -2.51
C TYR A 128 -4.42 -3.98 -1.13
N ASP A 129 -5.74 -3.98 -1.10
CA ASP A 129 -6.52 -4.06 0.13
C ASP A 129 -6.61 -5.53 0.57
N LEU A 130 -6.00 -5.85 1.73
CA LEU A 130 -5.93 -7.23 2.25
C LEU A 130 -7.29 -7.79 2.68
N LYS A 131 -8.26 -6.93 3.03
CA LYS A 131 -9.59 -7.35 3.47
C LYS A 131 -10.51 -7.60 2.28
N ASN A 132 -10.54 -6.64 1.35
CA ASN A 132 -11.38 -6.70 0.15
C ASN A 132 -10.77 -7.55 -0.96
N LYS A 133 -9.49 -7.91 -0.82
CA LYS A 133 -8.73 -8.74 -1.77
C LYS A 133 -8.73 -8.16 -3.19
N THR A 134 -8.59 -6.84 -3.28
CA THR A 134 -8.66 -6.11 -4.54
C THR A 134 -7.51 -5.14 -4.67
N ILE A 135 -7.11 -4.87 -5.91
CA ILE A 135 -6.24 -3.74 -6.22
C ILE A 135 -7.06 -2.46 -6.07
N SER A 136 -6.59 -1.55 -5.22
CA SER A 136 -7.22 -0.24 -5.00
C SER A 136 -6.69 0.80 -5.99
N ARG A 137 -5.42 0.71 -6.37
CA ARG A 137 -4.75 1.67 -7.25
C ARG A 137 -3.53 1.10 -7.94
N ILE A 138 -3.23 1.65 -9.11
CA ILE A 138 -2.05 1.39 -9.92
C ILE A 138 -1.43 2.73 -10.30
N TYR A 139 -0.12 2.86 -10.11
CA TYR A 139 0.66 4.01 -10.58
C TYR A 139 1.82 3.50 -11.41
N THR A 140 1.97 4.02 -12.63
CA THR A 140 3.02 3.61 -13.56
C THR A 140 3.50 4.79 -14.40
N PRO A 141 4.64 4.68 -15.09
CA PRO A 141 5.08 5.68 -16.07
C PRO A 141 4.08 5.87 -17.24
N PHE A 142 3.14 4.94 -17.43
CA PHE A 142 2.15 4.92 -18.51
C PHE A 142 0.85 5.61 -18.12
N GLY A 143 0.62 5.81 -16.82
CA GLY A 143 -0.63 6.35 -16.28
C GLY A 143 -0.98 5.75 -14.93
N ASN A 144 -2.09 6.25 -14.38
CA ASN A 144 -2.60 5.86 -13.07
C ASN A 144 -4.05 5.40 -13.18
N LEU A 145 -4.42 4.37 -12.42
CA LEU A 145 -5.79 3.87 -12.28
C LEU A 145 -6.11 3.75 -10.80
N SER A 146 -7.35 4.04 -10.41
CA SER A 146 -7.79 4.02 -9.02
C SER A 146 -9.24 3.58 -8.95
N ASN A 147 -9.51 2.58 -8.12
CA ASN A 147 -10.85 2.21 -7.70
C ASN A 147 -11.21 3.06 -6.47
N SER A 148 -11.32 4.39 -6.62
CA SER A 148 -11.81 5.23 -5.53
C SER A 148 -13.33 5.12 -5.45
N THR A 149 -13.85 4.82 -4.27
CA THR A 149 -15.28 4.86 -3.92
C THR A 149 -15.86 6.28 -3.91
N TYR A 150 -15.06 7.31 -4.25
CA TYR A 150 -15.40 8.72 -4.06
C TYR A 150 -15.79 9.47 -5.34
N GLU A 151 -15.69 8.86 -6.52
CA GLU A 151 -16.15 9.47 -7.78
C GLU A 151 -16.90 8.43 -8.61
N GLU A 152 -18.01 8.85 -9.23
CA GLU A 152 -18.72 8.05 -10.24
C GLU A 152 -17.76 7.84 -11.41
N LEU A 153 -17.12 6.67 -11.47
CA LEU A 153 -16.16 6.36 -12.52
C LEU A 153 -16.90 6.01 -13.82
N ASP A 154 -16.39 6.55 -14.92
CA ASP A 154 -16.70 6.12 -16.28
C ASP A 154 -16.28 4.65 -16.45
N ASP A 155 -17.10 3.82 -17.09
CA ASP A 155 -16.91 2.36 -17.21
C ASP A 155 -15.57 1.97 -17.88
N ASN A 156 -14.88 2.93 -18.52
CA ASN A 156 -13.57 2.75 -19.15
C ASN A 156 -12.35 2.87 -18.22
N THR A 157 -12.56 3.08 -16.91
CA THR A 157 -11.47 3.30 -15.92
C THR A 157 -11.16 2.07 -15.05
N GLN A 158 -11.68 0.90 -15.42
CA GLN A 158 -11.52 -0.34 -14.66
C GLN A 158 -10.08 -0.87 -14.71
N ILE A 159 -9.51 -1.17 -13.54
CA ILE A 159 -8.24 -1.89 -13.40
C ILE A 159 -8.41 -3.32 -13.94
N LYS A 160 -7.65 -3.69 -14.99
CA LYS A 160 -7.64 -5.05 -15.56
C LYS A 160 -6.59 -5.95 -14.93
N SER A 161 -5.55 -5.36 -14.33
CA SER A 161 -4.54 -6.09 -13.58
C SER A 161 -5.17 -6.90 -12.45
N THR A 162 -4.52 -8.01 -12.09
CA THR A 162 -5.05 -8.93 -11.07
C THR A 162 -4.04 -9.11 -9.95
N ALA A 163 -4.53 -9.30 -8.74
CA ALA A 163 -3.70 -9.68 -7.61
C ALA A 163 -4.42 -10.70 -6.73
N GLU A 164 -3.70 -11.74 -6.31
CA GLU A 164 -4.22 -12.76 -5.41
C GLU A 164 -3.17 -13.21 -4.40
N ILE A 165 -3.61 -13.69 -3.24
CA ILE A 165 -2.74 -14.31 -2.26
C ILE A 165 -2.82 -15.82 -2.46
N LEU A 166 -1.72 -16.40 -2.92
CA LEU A 166 -1.53 -17.83 -3.07
C LEU A 166 -1.16 -18.44 -1.71
N ASP A 167 -1.75 -19.58 -1.37
CA ASP A 167 -1.40 -20.30 -0.12
C ASP A 167 0.09 -20.68 -0.09
N SER A 168 0.65 -21.05 -1.25
CA SER A 168 2.06 -21.34 -1.41
C SER A 168 2.56 -21.15 -2.84
N TYR A 169 3.85 -20.82 -3.01
CA TYR A 169 4.51 -20.73 -4.30
C TYR A 169 5.97 -21.21 -4.22
N VAL A 170 6.39 -21.97 -5.24
CA VAL A 170 7.74 -22.55 -5.30
C VAL A 170 8.63 -21.69 -6.21
N VAL A 171 9.80 -21.31 -5.69
CA VAL A 171 10.86 -20.64 -6.44
C VAL A 171 12.16 -21.41 -6.19
N GLY A 172 12.80 -21.90 -7.26
CA GLY A 172 13.95 -22.80 -7.14
C GLY A 172 13.66 -24.01 -6.25
N ASN A 173 14.39 -24.11 -5.13
CA ASN A 173 14.23 -25.20 -4.13
C ASN A 173 13.47 -24.77 -2.87
N SER A 174 12.92 -23.54 -2.86
CA SER A 174 12.24 -22.95 -1.70
C SER A 174 10.74 -22.91 -1.94
N ASN A 175 9.96 -23.27 -0.92
CA ASN A 175 8.51 -23.10 -0.91
C ASN A 175 8.13 -21.96 0.04
N TYR A 176 7.47 -20.93 -0.51
CA TYR A 176 7.03 -19.75 0.22
C TYR A 176 5.54 -19.85 0.50
N SER A 177 5.13 -19.66 1.74
CA SER A 177 3.72 -19.58 2.13
C SER A 177 3.18 -18.15 2.01
N GLU A 178 1.89 -18.01 1.69
CA GLU A 178 1.19 -16.72 1.59
C GLU A 178 1.92 -15.71 0.69
N VAL A 179 1.76 -15.91 -0.62
CA VAL A 179 2.44 -15.13 -1.66
C VAL A 179 1.44 -14.26 -2.38
N LEU A 180 1.62 -12.95 -2.30
CA LEU A 180 0.91 -11.98 -3.13
C LEU A 180 1.49 -12.03 -4.54
N HIS A 181 0.70 -12.54 -5.48
CA HIS A 181 1.00 -12.54 -6.91
C HIS A 181 0.21 -11.44 -7.58
N PHE A 182 0.91 -10.54 -8.26
CA PHE A 182 0.35 -9.49 -9.09
C PHE A 182 0.69 -9.74 -10.55
N GLU A 183 -0.32 -9.64 -11.42
CA GLU A 183 -0.19 -9.63 -12.87
C GLU A 183 -0.63 -8.26 -13.40
N PHE A 184 0.30 -7.52 -13.97
CA PHE A 184 0.02 -6.27 -14.66
C PHE A 184 -0.66 -6.58 -15.98
N LYS A 185 -1.81 -5.96 -16.27
CA LYS A 185 -2.58 -6.15 -17.53
C LYS A 185 -3.08 -4.83 -18.11
N ASP A 186 -2.74 -3.72 -17.47
CA ASP A 186 -3.11 -2.38 -17.91
C ASP A 186 -1.98 -1.76 -18.75
N PHE A 187 -2.35 -0.85 -19.65
CA PHE A 187 -1.40 -0.12 -20.52
C PHE A 187 -0.49 -0.99 -21.41
N THR A 188 -0.92 -2.21 -21.73
CA THR A 188 -0.10 -3.22 -22.46
C THR A 188 0.48 -2.72 -23.78
N GLU A 189 -0.21 -1.82 -24.46
CA GLU A 189 0.20 -1.18 -25.71
C GLU A 189 1.40 -0.23 -25.56
N GLN A 190 1.75 0.14 -24.32
CA GLN A 190 2.84 1.06 -23.99
C GLN A 190 4.05 0.36 -23.37
N TRP A 191 3.94 -0.94 -23.10
CA TRP A 191 4.99 -1.70 -22.42
C TRP A 191 6.26 -1.78 -23.28
N LYS A 192 7.40 -1.71 -22.60
CA LYS A 192 8.74 -1.94 -23.17
C LYS A 192 9.21 -3.34 -22.81
N ASP A 193 10.31 -3.81 -23.40
CA ASP A 193 10.88 -5.14 -23.14
C ASP A 193 11.15 -5.39 -21.65
N PHE A 194 11.61 -4.37 -20.94
CA PHE A 194 11.96 -4.47 -19.52
C PHE A 194 10.86 -3.96 -18.56
N THR A 195 9.64 -3.77 -19.05
CA THR A 195 8.49 -3.48 -18.17
C THR A 195 8.20 -4.71 -17.32
N VAL A 196 8.05 -4.52 -16.01
CA VAL A 196 7.62 -5.58 -15.08
C VAL A 196 6.16 -5.93 -15.38
N LYS A 197 5.88 -7.20 -15.64
CA LYS A 197 4.52 -7.71 -15.88
C LYS A 197 3.98 -8.58 -14.77
N GLU A 198 4.85 -9.20 -13.97
CA GLU A 198 4.44 -10.01 -12.82
C GLU A 198 5.35 -9.77 -11.62
N ILE A 199 4.77 -9.74 -10.42
CA ILE A 199 5.48 -9.55 -9.16
C ILE A 199 4.96 -10.58 -8.15
N PHE A 200 5.88 -11.23 -7.44
CA PHE A 200 5.58 -12.18 -6.38
C PHE A 200 6.27 -11.75 -5.09
N VAL A 201 5.47 -11.48 -4.05
CA VAL A 201 5.93 -11.06 -2.74
C VAL A 201 5.43 -12.05 -1.70
N ALA A 202 6.32 -12.62 -0.90
CA ALA A 202 5.97 -13.54 0.18
C ALA A 202 6.05 -12.89 1.55
N LYS A 203 5.13 -13.24 2.45
CA LYS A 203 5.23 -12.87 3.88
C LYS A 203 6.61 -13.23 4.43
N LYS A 204 7.18 -12.39 5.29
CA LYS A 204 8.50 -12.50 5.95
C LYS A 204 9.71 -12.43 5.02
N TYR A 205 9.54 -12.59 3.70
CA TYR A 205 10.64 -12.62 2.75
C TYR A 205 10.68 -11.39 1.83
N GLY A 206 9.53 -10.80 1.50
CA GLY A 206 9.44 -9.71 0.53
C GLY A 206 9.44 -10.25 -0.90
N LEU A 207 10.09 -9.53 -1.83
CA LEU A 207 10.19 -9.93 -3.24
C LEU A 207 10.85 -11.30 -3.39
N ILE A 208 10.16 -12.25 -4.01
CA ILE A 208 10.67 -13.61 -4.28
C ILE A 208 10.81 -13.92 -5.77
N LYS A 209 10.01 -13.26 -6.62
CA LYS A 209 10.07 -13.42 -8.07
C LYS A 209 9.48 -12.20 -8.77
N TYR A 210 9.99 -11.89 -9.95
CA TYR A 210 9.31 -11.01 -10.90
C TYR A 210 9.63 -11.38 -12.34
N VAL A 211 8.73 -11.00 -13.25
CA VAL A 211 8.84 -11.31 -14.68
C VAL A 211 8.76 -10.03 -15.49
N LEU A 212 9.68 -9.86 -16.44
CA LEU A 212 9.68 -8.77 -17.40
C LEU A 212 8.87 -9.12 -18.65
N ASN A 213 8.43 -8.12 -19.40
CA ASN A 213 7.65 -8.30 -20.62
C ASN A 213 8.37 -9.17 -21.67
N ASN A 214 9.69 -9.04 -21.79
CA ASN A 214 10.52 -9.89 -22.63
C ASN A 214 10.74 -11.33 -22.09
N ASN A 215 10.05 -11.71 -21.00
CA ASN A 215 10.11 -13.00 -20.32
C ASN A 215 11.42 -13.31 -19.57
N ILE A 216 12.29 -12.32 -19.37
CA ILE A 216 13.35 -12.48 -18.37
C ILE A 216 12.67 -12.60 -17.01
N THR A 217 13.01 -13.66 -16.30
CA THR A 217 12.46 -13.99 -14.98
C THR A 217 13.57 -13.89 -13.96
N PHE A 218 13.29 -13.23 -12.84
CA PHE A 218 14.19 -13.12 -11.71
C PHE A 218 13.59 -13.89 -10.54
N GLU A 219 14.38 -14.77 -9.94
CA GLU A 219 13.96 -15.66 -8.87
C GLU A 219 14.92 -15.56 -7.69
N ARG A 220 14.39 -15.63 -6.48
CA ARG A 220 15.20 -15.59 -5.26
C ARG A 220 16.02 -16.87 -5.10
N GLU A 221 17.29 -16.70 -4.73
CA GLU A 221 18.20 -17.81 -4.36
C GLU A 221 18.01 -18.27 -2.91
#